data_AF-A0A2T0YJ86-F1
#
_entry.id   AF-A0A2T0YJ86-F1
#
_cell.length_a   1.000
_cell.length_b   1.000
_cell.length_c   1.000
_cell.angle_alpha   90.00
_cell.angle_beta   90.00
_cell.angle_gamma   90.00
#
_symmetry.space_group_name_H-M   'P 1'
#
loop_
_entity.id
_entity.type
_entity.pdbx_description
1 polymer ?
#
loop_
_entity_poly.entity_id
_entity_poly.type
_entity_poly.pdbx_seq_one_letter_code
_entity_poly.pdbx_strand_id
1 'polypeptide(L)'
;MTSDKTAAKSPFLNFVTAEFWNRGSQQRRDLSNKTYVHQLLEDKTLGGESIGLPKQHAVLNSVGEITSEALGDRVALKFANGWSAKGVMLLERLGEDRYFDHMALREWTLDGIREKQAAVAATFPGKKAAWIVEELLRGAQPGAVPFDYKFYMFQGQIGMVAQIDRNYSPPRMVKLDGDLKPFVPGRDYKFRPSDIQPGAPVVPRSAVMLSRWAIELAKMTDAPFVRVDLYDTEEGPYFGEFTFSSGAEFKRTVTYSDELLAHFDALFVDAERALRGEPVEPPSSWSTLLQSTPASTLATHPRISLAQYQRFSNYHYTRGSLGGFRMAKAQEELLEKGGDATVNAYLTDAHRAAGRRSLVRRPQSPPVLRKVTRKIKRTLRG
;
A
#
# COMPACT_ATOMS: atom_id res chain seq x y z
N MET A 1 -12.79 -6.78 -27.51
CA MET A 1 -11.59 -6.03 -27.95
C MET A 1 -12.05 -4.73 -28.57
N THR A 2 -12.26 -3.71 -27.74
CA THR A 2 -12.46 -2.32 -28.16
C THR A 2 -11.14 -1.62 -27.88
N SER A 3 -10.48 -1.13 -28.93
CA SER A 3 -9.18 -0.48 -28.86
C SER A 3 -9.28 0.88 -28.15
N ASP A 4 -8.93 0.88 -26.86
CA ASP A 4 -7.91 1.71 -26.16
C ASP A 4 -7.47 3.06 -26.79
N LYS A 5 -8.38 3.83 -27.39
CA LYS A 5 -8.10 5.22 -27.83
C LYS A 5 -8.00 6.19 -26.64
N THR A 6 -8.53 5.82 -25.47
CA THR A 6 -8.54 6.64 -24.25
C THR A 6 -7.18 6.62 -23.53
N ALA A 7 -6.52 5.46 -23.41
CA ALA A 7 -5.20 5.38 -22.77
C ALA A 7 -4.11 6.18 -23.51
N ALA A 8 -4.19 6.30 -24.84
CA ALA A 8 -3.23 7.09 -25.63
C ALA A 8 -3.34 8.60 -25.40
N LYS A 9 -4.43 9.08 -24.77
CA LYS A 9 -4.69 10.51 -24.51
C LYS A 9 -4.59 10.89 -23.04
N SER A 10 -4.43 9.92 -22.13
CA SER A 10 -4.35 10.20 -20.69
C SER A 10 -3.01 10.86 -20.35
N PRO A 11 -2.98 12.15 -19.92
CA PRO A 11 -1.75 12.79 -19.44
C PRO A 11 -1.11 12.02 -18.28
N PHE A 12 -1.90 11.43 -17.38
CA PHE A 12 -1.39 10.58 -16.30
C PHE A 12 -0.63 9.36 -16.83
N LEU A 13 -1.23 8.56 -17.72
CA LEU A 13 -0.58 7.37 -18.25
C LEU A 13 0.63 7.71 -19.13
N ASN A 14 0.56 8.82 -19.87
CA ASN A 14 1.69 9.35 -20.65
C ASN A 14 2.86 9.73 -19.74
N PHE A 15 2.59 10.42 -18.63
CA PHE A 15 3.61 10.74 -17.62
C PHE A 15 4.24 9.48 -17.02
N VAL A 16 3.43 8.53 -16.54
CA VAL A 16 3.95 7.28 -15.95
C VAL A 16 4.82 6.51 -16.93
N THR A 17 4.43 6.50 -18.22
CA THR A 17 5.22 5.87 -19.28
C THR A 17 6.54 6.60 -19.51
N ALA A 18 6.52 7.94 -19.60
CA ALA A 18 7.73 8.75 -19.78
C ALA A 18 8.69 8.61 -18.58
N GLU A 19 8.18 8.63 -17.35
CA GLU A 19 8.97 8.44 -16.13
C GLU A 19 9.61 7.04 -16.06
N PHE A 20 8.91 6.01 -16.55
CA PHE A 20 9.46 4.66 -16.60
C PHE A 20 10.73 4.57 -17.47
N TRP A 21 10.73 5.27 -18.61
CA TRP A 21 11.86 5.28 -19.54
C TRP A 21 12.97 6.25 -19.13
N ASN A 22 12.59 7.48 -18.76
CA ASN A 22 13.54 8.58 -18.63
C ASN A 22 13.97 8.87 -17.18
N ARG A 23 13.27 8.28 -16.20
CA ARG A 23 13.51 8.48 -14.74
C ARG A 23 13.44 9.94 -14.28
N GLY A 24 12.84 10.82 -15.08
CA GLY A 24 12.54 12.18 -14.69
C GLY A 24 13.75 13.08 -14.40
N SER A 25 13.50 14.09 -13.58
CA SER A 25 14.48 15.08 -13.11
C SER A 25 15.52 14.46 -12.16
N GLN A 26 16.57 15.23 -11.82
CA GLN A 26 17.54 14.79 -10.83
C GLN A 26 16.88 14.58 -9.46
N GLN A 27 15.98 15.48 -9.04
CA GLN A 27 15.25 15.34 -7.78
C GLN A 27 14.47 14.02 -7.71
N ARG A 28 13.78 13.62 -8.79
CA ARG A 28 13.05 12.34 -8.82
C ARG A 28 13.97 11.13 -8.72
N ARG A 29 15.16 11.19 -9.31
CA ARG A 29 16.17 10.13 -9.19
C ARG A 29 16.69 10.02 -7.76
N ASP A 30 16.96 11.16 -7.13
CA ASP A 30 17.44 11.22 -5.76
C ASP A 30 16.38 10.69 -4.79
N LEU A 31 15.12 11.12 -4.94
CA LEU A 31 14.00 10.63 -4.13
C LEU A 31 13.67 9.14 -4.37
N SER A 32 14.02 8.59 -5.54
CA SER A 32 13.89 7.15 -5.83
C SER A 32 15.05 6.32 -5.25
N ASN A 33 16.12 6.96 -4.80
CA ASN A 33 17.27 6.28 -4.20
C ASN A 33 16.99 6.00 -2.71
N LYS A 34 16.93 4.71 -2.37
CA LYS A 34 16.55 4.23 -1.02
C LYS A 34 17.45 4.75 0.09
N THR A 35 18.75 4.86 -0.15
CA THR A 35 19.70 5.35 0.87
C THR A 35 19.58 6.85 1.04
N TYR A 36 19.52 7.59 -0.08
CA TYR A 36 19.38 9.05 -0.04
C TYR A 36 18.07 9.47 0.64
N VAL A 37 16.94 8.85 0.26
CA VAL A 37 15.64 9.22 0.82
C VAL A 37 15.54 8.86 2.31
N HIS A 38 16.14 7.75 2.73
CA HIS A 38 16.15 7.36 4.15
C HIS A 38 16.89 8.43 4.99
N GLN A 39 18.08 8.84 4.56
CA GLN A 39 18.84 9.94 5.20
C GLN A 39 18.09 11.28 5.16
N LEU A 40 17.46 11.61 4.03
CA LEU A 40 16.69 12.86 3.89
C LEU A 40 15.52 12.92 4.88
N LEU A 41 14.91 11.78 5.19
CA LEU A 41 13.70 11.68 5.99
C LEU A 41 13.97 11.39 7.47
N GLU A 42 15.15 10.92 7.85
CA GLU A 42 15.48 10.43 9.21
C GLU A 42 15.05 11.40 10.34
N ASP A 43 15.31 12.69 10.17
CA ASP A 43 14.99 13.72 11.16
C ASP A 43 13.70 14.51 10.84
N LYS A 44 12.91 14.08 9.86
CA LYS A 44 11.71 14.82 9.46
C LYS A 44 10.52 14.52 10.36
N THR A 45 9.86 15.59 10.77
CA THR A 45 8.51 15.55 11.35
C THR A 45 7.49 15.87 10.27
N LEU A 46 6.52 14.98 10.07
CA LEU A 46 5.42 15.13 9.12
C LEU A 46 4.09 15.04 9.86
N GLY A 47 3.20 16.00 9.64
CA GLY A 47 1.90 16.04 10.32
C GLY A 47 1.99 16.11 11.85
N GLY A 48 3.12 16.56 12.41
CA GLY A 48 3.34 16.65 13.87
C GLY A 48 3.96 15.41 14.51
N GLU A 49 4.29 14.37 13.74
CA GLU A 49 4.97 13.16 14.21
C GLU A 49 6.28 12.93 13.45
N SER A 50 7.31 12.39 14.12
CA SER A 50 8.51 11.91 13.45
C SER A 50 8.15 10.80 12.46
N ILE A 51 8.70 10.88 11.25
CA ILE A 51 8.42 9.86 10.23
C ILE A 51 9.04 8.52 10.63
N GLY A 52 8.26 7.45 10.49
CA GLY A 52 8.71 6.08 10.74
C GLY A 52 9.53 5.58 9.57
N LEU A 53 10.75 5.10 9.84
CA LEU A 53 11.62 4.47 8.87
C LEU A 53 12.09 3.12 9.41
N PRO A 54 12.18 2.06 8.57
CA PRO A 54 12.80 0.81 8.98
C PRO A 54 14.24 1.07 9.43
N LYS A 55 14.62 0.51 10.58
CA LYS A 55 16.00 0.63 11.07
C LYS A 55 16.94 -0.11 10.12
N GLN A 56 17.94 0.58 9.56
CA GLN A 56 18.99 -0.06 8.77
C GLN A 56 20.05 -0.65 9.71
N HIS A 57 20.27 -1.95 9.61
CA HIS A 57 21.25 -2.69 10.42
C HIS A 57 22.62 -2.74 9.75
N ALA A 58 22.64 -2.92 8.43
CA ALA A 58 23.88 -3.00 7.65
C ALA A 58 23.68 -2.62 6.18
N VAL A 59 24.76 -2.15 5.56
CA VAL A 59 24.90 -2.05 4.10
C VAL A 59 26.05 -2.95 3.67
N LEU A 60 25.74 -3.94 2.85
CA LEU A 60 26.68 -4.96 2.37
C LEU A 60 27.09 -4.65 0.93
N ASN A 61 28.34 -4.86 0.57
CA ASN A 61 28.89 -4.53 -0.75
C ASN A 61 29.18 -5.77 -1.62
N SER A 62 29.00 -6.96 -1.07
CA SER A 62 29.18 -8.22 -1.78
C SER A 62 28.19 -9.29 -1.28
N VAL A 63 27.89 -10.28 -2.12
CA VAL A 63 27.05 -11.43 -1.69
C VAL A 63 27.72 -12.27 -0.61
N GLY A 64 29.06 -12.25 -0.52
CA GLY A 64 29.81 -12.95 0.52
C GLY A 64 29.58 -12.36 1.92
N GLU A 65 29.29 -11.06 2.02
CA GLU A 65 28.94 -10.38 3.27
C GLU A 65 27.53 -10.72 3.76
N ILE A 66 26.69 -11.39 2.95
CA ILE A 66 25.40 -11.91 3.39
C ILE A 66 25.69 -13.16 4.24
N THR A 67 25.95 -12.96 5.54
CA THR A 67 26.17 -14.03 6.52
C THR A 67 24.97 -14.17 7.45
N SER A 68 24.94 -15.24 8.24
CA SER A 68 23.90 -15.40 9.25
C SER A 68 23.94 -14.28 10.29
N GLU A 69 25.12 -13.82 10.69
CA GLU A 69 25.29 -12.71 11.63
C GLU A 69 24.75 -11.40 11.05
N ALA A 70 25.03 -11.15 9.76
CA ALA A 70 24.53 -9.96 9.07
C ALA A 70 23.01 -9.97 8.93
N LEU A 71 22.39 -11.13 8.69
CA LEU A 71 20.94 -11.27 8.54
C LEU A 71 20.19 -11.31 9.88
N GLY A 72 20.82 -11.70 10.98
CA GLY A 72 20.15 -11.81 12.28
C GLY A 72 18.94 -12.76 12.25
N ASP A 73 17.92 -12.50 13.06
CA ASP A 73 16.77 -13.39 13.19
C ASP A 73 15.59 -13.04 12.29
N ARG A 74 15.36 -11.75 12.02
CA ARG A 74 14.19 -11.31 11.24
C ARG A 74 14.46 -9.97 10.56
N VAL A 75 14.65 -10.00 9.24
CA VAL A 75 15.12 -8.84 8.45
C VAL A 75 14.47 -8.75 7.08
N ALA A 76 14.43 -7.54 6.53
CA ALA A 76 14.24 -7.33 5.11
C ALA A 76 15.62 -7.13 4.46
N LEU A 77 15.98 -8.04 3.56
CA LEU A 77 17.18 -7.95 2.72
C LEU A 77 16.77 -7.35 1.37
N LYS A 78 17.36 -6.22 0.98
CA LYS A 78 17.01 -5.50 -0.24
C LYS A 78 18.25 -5.21 -1.09
N PHE A 79 18.24 -5.60 -2.35
CA PHE A 79 19.21 -5.08 -3.32
C PHE A 79 18.94 -3.59 -3.59
N ALA A 80 19.90 -2.72 -3.27
CA ALA A 80 19.71 -1.27 -3.23
C ALA A 80 19.29 -0.67 -4.59
N ASN A 81 19.87 -1.20 -5.67
CA ASN A 81 19.62 -0.74 -7.05
C ASN A 81 18.44 -1.47 -7.73
N GLY A 82 17.78 -2.39 -7.03
CA GLY A 82 16.68 -3.17 -7.58
C GLY A 82 15.39 -2.36 -7.74
N TRP A 83 14.56 -2.74 -8.72
CA TRP A 83 13.20 -2.24 -8.90
C TRP A 83 12.16 -3.37 -8.92
N SER A 84 10.89 -3.02 -8.79
CA SER A 84 9.76 -3.98 -8.84
C SER A 84 9.84 -5.11 -7.80
N ALA A 85 10.32 -4.81 -6.59
CA ALA A 85 10.59 -5.77 -5.52
C ALA A 85 11.60 -6.89 -5.88
N LYS A 86 12.30 -6.79 -7.02
CA LYS A 86 13.38 -7.73 -7.35
C LYS A 86 14.53 -7.56 -6.37
N GLY A 87 14.97 -8.66 -5.76
CA GLY A 87 16.03 -8.64 -4.76
C GLY A 87 15.58 -8.25 -3.36
N VAL A 88 14.27 -8.11 -3.13
CA VAL A 88 13.70 -7.97 -1.78
C VAL A 88 13.34 -9.37 -1.25
N MET A 89 13.86 -9.72 -0.09
CA MET A 89 13.53 -10.94 0.65
C MET A 89 13.15 -10.56 2.09
N LEU A 90 12.11 -11.18 2.63
CA LEU A 90 11.62 -10.89 3.98
C LEU A 90 11.90 -12.12 4.84
N LEU A 91 13.07 -12.15 5.46
CA LEU A 91 13.67 -13.35 6.02
C LEU A 91 13.39 -13.48 7.51
N GLU A 92 13.04 -14.68 7.94
CA GLU A 92 12.93 -15.07 9.35
C GLU A 92 13.72 -16.37 9.56
N ARG A 93 14.63 -16.37 10.53
CA ARG A 93 15.54 -17.49 10.80
C ARG A 93 14.77 -18.71 11.31
N LEU A 94 15.05 -19.87 10.71
CA LEU A 94 14.55 -21.19 11.13
C LEU A 94 15.64 -22.10 11.71
N GLY A 95 16.92 -21.74 11.52
CA GLY A 95 18.07 -22.47 12.01
C GLY A 95 19.38 -21.74 11.67
N GLU A 96 20.51 -22.44 11.78
CA GLU A 96 21.84 -21.85 11.56
C GLU A 96 21.98 -21.26 10.15
N ASP A 97 21.62 -22.02 9.11
CA ASP A 97 21.71 -21.60 7.70
C ASP A 97 20.37 -21.67 6.95
N ARG A 98 19.25 -21.55 7.66
CA ARG A 98 17.90 -21.63 7.06
C ARG A 98 17.02 -20.46 7.45
N TYR A 99 16.30 -19.94 6.47
CA TYR A 99 15.38 -18.82 6.63
C TYR A 99 14.07 -19.08 5.88
N PHE A 100 12.96 -18.64 6.44
CA PHE A 100 11.70 -18.51 5.72
C PHE A 100 11.63 -17.13 5.06
N ASP A 101 11.36 -17.09 3.75
CA ASP A 101 11.12 -15.84 3.02
C ASP A 101 9.62 -15.59 2.92
N HIS A 102 9.12 -14.62 3.69
CA HIS A 102 7.71 -14.20 3.71
C HIS A 102 7.26 -13.55 2.38
N MET A 103 8.18 -13.14 1.51
CA MET A 103 7.84 -12.62 0.18
C MET A 103 7.58 -13.74 -0.83
N ALA A 104 8.40 -14.79 -0.81
CA ALA A 104 8.27 -15.96 -1.70
C ALA A 104 7.43 -17.09 -1.11
N LEU A 105 7.09 -17.01 0.19
CA LEU A 105 6.40 -18.04 0.99
C LEU A 105 7.10 -19.40 0.91
N ARG A 106 8.43 -19.40 1.08
CA ARG A 106 9.24 -20.62 1.05
C ARG A 106 10.50 -20.51 1.88
N GLU A 107 11.04 -21.67 2.25
CA GLU A 107 12.33 -21.76 2.90
C GLU A 107 13.49 -21.58 1.91
N TRP A 108 14.59 -21.03 2.42
CA TRP A 108 15.86 -20.87 1.74
C TRP A 108 17.01 -21.27 2.65
N THR A 109 18.06 -21.84 2.06
CA THR A 109 19.37 -21.90 2.70
C THR A 109 20.09 -20.55 2.56
N LEU A 110 21.09 -20.29 3.40
CA LEU A 110 21.93 -19.10 3.27
C LEU A 110 22.59 -19.00 1.88
N ASP A 111 23.11 -20.11 1.37
CA ASP A 111 23.69 -20.15 0.02
C ASP A 111 22.64 -19.90 -1.06
N GLY A 112 21.42 -20.43 -0.91
CA GLY A 112 20.32 -20.15 -1.81
C GLY A 112 19.92 -18.66 -1.83
N ILE A 113 19.99 -17.98 -0.68
CA ILE A 113 19.80 -16.52 -0.60
C ILE A 113 20.90 -15.80 -1.39
N ARG A 114 22.17 -16.18 -1.19
CA ARG A 114 23.32 -15.59 -1.89
C ARG A 114 23.22 -15.77 -3.39
N GLU A 115 22.94 -16.99 -3.86
CA GLU A 115 22.75 -17.30 -5.29
C GLU A 115 21.62 -16.48 -5.91
N LYS A 116 20.47 -16.40 -5.22
CA LYS A 116 19.33 -15.59 -5.65
C LYS A 116 19.70 -14.12 -5.77
N GLN A 117 20.40 -13.57 -4.78
CA GLN A 117 20.82 -12.17 -4.77
C GLN A 117 21.90 -11.86 -5.81
N ALA A 118 22.85 -12.78 -6.02
CA ALA A 118 23.84 -12.69 -7.09
C ALA A 118 23.16 -12.67 -8.47
N ALA A 119 22.21 -13.56 -8.70
CA ALA A 119 21.44 -13.62 -9.94
C ALA A 119 20.63 -12.33 -10.17
N VAL A 120 20.04 -11.74 -9.12
CA VAL A 120 19.37 -10.44 -9.23
C VAL A 120 20.37 -9.35 -9.59
N ALA A 121 21.50 -9.23 -8.88
CA ALA A 121 22.51 -8.22 -9.13
C ALA A 121 23.06 -8.28 -10.57
N ALA A 122 23.25 -9.48 -11.12
CA ALA A 122 23.68 -9.70 -12.50
C ALA A 122 22.70 -9.12 -13.56
N THR A 123 21.42 -8.94 -13.21
CA THR A 123 20.44 -8.28 -14.11
C THR A 123 20.57 -6.76 -14.16
N PHE A 124 21.46 -6.17 -13.35
CA PHE A 124 21.73 -4.72 -13.28
C PHE A 124 23.21 -4.41 -13.55
N PRO A 125 23.74 -4.71 -14.76
CA PRO A 125 25.15 -4.50 -15.08
C PRO A 125 25.53 -3.02 -14.96
N GLY A 126 26.76 -2.76 -14.50
CA GLY A 126 27.31 -1.40 -14.37
C GLY A 126 26.84 -0.62 -13.14
N LYS A 127 26.01 -1.21 -12.26
CA LYS A 127 25.67 -0.65 -10.95
C LYS A 127 26.57 -1.26 -9.89
N LYS A 128 27.13 -0.43 -9.00
CA LYS A 128 27.85 -0.92 -7.81
C LYS A 128 26.85 -1.71 -6.96
N ALA A 129 27.11 -3.00 -6.81
CA ALA A 129 26.23 -3.88 -6.04
C ALA A 129 26.24 -3.46 -4.56
N ALA A 130 25.06 -3.34 -3.98
CA ALA A 130 24.88 -3.05 -2.57
C ALA A 130 23.57 -3.68 -2.09
N TRP A 131 23.58 -4.19 -0.86
CA TRP A 131 22.41 -4.75 -0.19
C TRP A 131 22.19 -4.03 1.13
N ILE A 132 20.93 -3.72 1.40
CA ILE A 132 20.50 -3.12 2.66
C ILE A 132 19.87 -4.23 3.48
N VAL A 133 20.38 -4.42 4.70
CA VAL A 133 19.72 -5.23 5.73
C VAL A 133 19.02 -4.26 6.67
N GLU A 134 17.71 -4.34 6.73
CA GLU A 134 16.89 -3.49 7.58
C GLU A 134 15.88 -4.32 8.37
N GLU A 135 15.28 -3.68 9.36
CA GLU A 135 14.20 -4.22 10.16
C GLU A 135 13.05 -4.74 9.28
N LEU A 136 12.61 -5.98 9.54
CA LEU A 136 11.35 -6.46 8.99
C LEU A 136 10.18 -5.96 9.84
N LEU A 137 9.41 -5.03 9.30
CA LEU A 137 8.27 -4.44 10.01
C LEU A 137 7.18 -5.48 10.38
N ARG A 138 6.39 -5.18 11.41
CA ARG A 138 5.18 -5.93 11.81
C ARG A 138 3.93 -5.11 11.55
N GLY A 139 2.93 -5.70 10.90
CA GLY A 139 1.69 -5.01 10.55
C GLY A 139 0.65 -4.98 11.66
N ALA A 140 -0.21 -3.96 11.65
CA ALA A 140 -1.43 -3.97 12.47
C ALA A 140 -2.51 -4.92 11.90
N GLN A 141 -2.39 -5.33 10.63
CA GLN A 141 -3.33 -6.21 9.92
C GLN A 141 -3.01 -7.70 10.14
N PRO A 142 -3.92 -8.61 9.77
CA PRO A 142 -3.65 -10.04 9.78
C PRO A 142 -2.52 -10.42 8.83
N GLY A 143 -1.55 -11.19 9.33
CA GLY A 143 -0.41 -11.66 8.54
C GLY A 143 0.91 -11.56 9.31
N ALA A 144 1.98 -12.09 8.72
CA ALA A 144 3.34 -11.98 9.24
C ALA A 144 4.06 -10.70 8.79
N VAL A 145 3.61 -10.11 7.67
CA VAL A 145 4.15 -8.87 7.10
C VAL A 145 3.05 -7.82 6.95
N PRO A 146 3.36 -6.52 7.12
CA PRO A 146 2.37 -5.45 6.99
C PRO A 146 1.75 -5.39 5.60
N PHE A 147 0.52 -4.86 5.56
CA PHE A 147 -0.07 -4.48 4.27
C PHE A 147 0.68 -3.26 3.73
N ASP A 148 0.85 -3.26 2.42
CA ASP A 148 1.49 -2.20 1.64
C ASP A 148 0.40 -1.27 1.10
N TYR A 149 0.39 -0.02 1.55
CA TYR A 149 -0.56 1.00 1.15
C TYR A 149 0.15 2.00 0.22
N LYS A 150 -0.11 1.84 -1.08
CA LYS A 150 0.49 2.67 -2.12
C LYS A 150 -0.45 3.79 -2.50
N PHE A 151 -0.19 4.99 -2.00
CA PHE A 151 -0.97 6.19 -2.26
C PHE A 151 -0.60 6.78 -3.61
N TYR A 152 -1.58 6.93 -4.50
CA TYR A 152 -1.41 7.59 -5.79
C TYR A 152 -1.69 9.07 -5.58
N MET A 153 -0.63 9.86 -5.58
CA MET A 153 -0.68 11.26 -5.18
C MET A 153 -0.55 12.19 -6.39
N PHE A 154 -1.38 13.23 -6.38
CA PHE A 154 -1.41 14.31 -7.37
C PHE A 154 -1.29 15.64 -6.61
N GLN A 155 -0.04 16.05 -6.32
CA GLN A 155 0.31 17.30 -5.59
C GLN A 155 -0.59 17.63 -4.39
N GLY A 156 -0.69 16.70 -3.45
CA GLY A 156 -1.47 16.87 -2.22
C GLY A 156 -2.90 16.31 -2.27
N GLN A 157 -3.33 15.75 -3.40
CA GLN A 157 -4.58 14.99 -3.51
C GLN A 157 -4.31 13.49 -3.66
N ILE A 158 -5.02 12.68 -2.88
CA ILE A 158 -5.02 11.21 -3.02
C ILE A 158 -6.06 10.86 -4.09
N GLY A 159 -5.62 10.34 -5.24
CA GLY A 159 -6.55 9.85 -6.26
C GLY A 159 -7.01 8.42 -6.00
N MET A 160 -6.13 7.59 -5.43
CA MET A 160 -6.40 6.18 -5.13
C MET A 160 -5.36 5.65 -4.13
N VAL A 161 -5.73 4.61 -3.39
CA VAL A 161 -4.78 3.80 -2.61
C VAL A 161 -4.81 2.35 -3.10
N ALA A 162 -3.66 1.79 -3.47
CA ALA A 162 -3.53 0.35 -3.70
C ALA A 162 -3.12 -0.33 -2.39
N GLN A 163 -4.01 -1.15 -1.84
CA GLN A 163 -3.74 -1.98 -0.67
C GLN A 163 -3.29 -3.36 -1.14
N ILE A 164 -2.07 -3.76 -0.80
CA ILE A 164 -1.47 -5.04 -1.18
C ILE A 164 -1.18 -5.87 0.07
N ASP A 165 -1.73 -7.08 0.10
CA ASP A 165 -1.42 -8.10 1.08
C ASP A 165 -0.46 -9.13 0.46
N ARG A 166 0.78 -9.13 0.97
CA ARG A 166 1.88 -9.98 0.53
C ARG A 166 1.97 -11.31 1.30
N ASN A 167 1.07 -11.56 2.25
CA ASN A 167 1.00 -12.81 2.99
C ASN A 167 0.41 -13.98 2.15
N TYR A 168 0.19 -13.76 0.85
CA TYR A 168 -0.34 -14.73 -0.11
C TYR A 168 0.45 -14.69 -1.42
N SER A 169 0.50 -15.83 -2.12
CA SER A 169 1.09 -15.95 -3.46
C SER A 169 0.06 -16.54 -4.43
N PRO A 170 -0.31 -15.87 -5.55
CA PRO A 170 0.00 -14.46 -5.85
C PRO A 170 -0.56 -13.48 -4.80
N PRO A 171 0.00 -12.26 -4.65
CA PRO A 171 -0.43 -11.30 -3.63
C PRO A 171 -1.89 -10.89 -3.83
N ARG A 172 -2.56 -10.55 -2.72
CA ARG A 172 -3.93 -10.04 -2.75
C ARG A 172 -3.92 -8.52 -2.88
N MET A 173 -4.78 -7.97 -3.72
CA MET A 173 -4.88 -6.51 -3.89
C MET A 173 -6.31 -6.00 -3.90
N VAL A 174 -6.47 -4.79 -3.35
CA VAL A 174 -7.67 -3.96 -3.45
C VAL A 174 -7.26 -2.54 -3.85
N LYS A 175 -8.12 -1.84 -4.58
CA LYS A 175 -7.99 -0.39 -4.79
C LYS A 175 -9.06 0.34 -3.98
N LEU A 176 -8.65 1.40 -3.29
CA LEU A 176 -9.50 2.32 -2.56
C LEU A 176 -9.47 3.68 -3.28
N ASP A 177 -10.55 4.46 -3.22
CA ASP A 177 -10.57 5.84 -3.68
C ASP A 177 -9.82 6.79 -2.73
N GLY A 178 -9.81 8.08 -3.06
CA GLY A 178 -9.18 9.13 -2.24
C GLY A 178 -9.75 9.26 -0.83
N ASP A 179 -10.97 8.78 -0.60
CA ASP A 179 -11.65 8.75 0.70
C ASP A 179 -11.55 7.37 1.40
N LEU A 180 -10.63 6.52 0.93
CA LEU A 180 -10.36 5.18 1.45
C LEU A 180 -11.53 4.18 1.31
N LYS A 181 -12.51 4.47 0.44
CA LYS A 181 -13.63 3.56 0.16
C LYS A 181 -13.25 2.61 -0.97
N PRO A 182 -13.65 1.33 -0.92
CA PRO A 182 -13.24 0.36 -1.92
C PRO A 182 -13.88 0.60 -3.29
N PHE A 183 -13.05 0.66 -4.32
CA PHE A 183 -13.49 0.51 -5.69
C PHE A 183 -14.05 -0.89 -5.96
N VAL A 184 -14.81 -1.02 -7.04
CA VAL A 184 -15.48 -2.22 -7.51
C VAL A 184 -14.63 -2.92 -8.58
N PRO A 185 -13.89 -4.00 -8.25
CA PRO A 185 -13.19 -4.80 -9.25
C PRO A 185 -14.15 -5.31 -10.34
N GLY A 186 -13.70 -5.25 -11.60
CA GLY A 186 -14.48 -5.56 -12.79
C GLY A 186 -15.19 -4.35 -13.40
N ARG A 187 -15.58 -3.38 -12.56
CA ARG A 187 -16.19 -2.10 -12.98
C ARG A 187 -15.13 -1.00 -13.08
N ASP A 188 -14.48 -0.69 -11.95
CA ASP A 188 -13.57 0.47 -11.84
C ASP A 188 -12.14 0.11 -12.24
N TYR A 189 -11.74 -1.15 -12.01
CA TYR A 189 -10.42 -1.65 -12.37
C TYR A 189 -10.44 -3.16 -12.61
N LYS A 190 -9.45 -3.67 -13.35
CA LYS A 190 -9.23 -5.10 -13.59
C LYS A 190 -7.75 -5.43 -13.40
N PHE A 191 -7.47 -6.64 -12.91
CA PHE A 191 -6.12 -7.18 -12.80
C PHE A 191 -5.96 -8.40 -13.70
N ARG A 192 -4.72 -8.72 -14.04
CA ARG A 192 -4.37 -10.04 -14.58
C ARG A 192 -4.42 -11.08 -13.45
N PRO A 193 -5.28 -12.11 -13.53
CA PRO A 193 -5.46 -13.07 -12.42
C PRO A 193 -4.21 -13.89 -12.07
N SER A 194 -3.28 -14.07 -13.02
CA SER A 194 -1.99 -14.74 -12.77
C SER A 194 -1.08 -13.97 -11.82
N ASP A 195 -1.24 -12.65 -11.78
CA ASP A 195 -0.30 -11.76 -11.09
C ASP A 195 -0.83 -11.37 -9.71
N ILE A 196 -2.17 -11.31 -9.54
CA ILE A 196 -2.83 -10.73 -8.38
C ILE A 196 -4.13 -11.46 -8.06
N GLN A 197 -4.33 -11.75 -6.78
CA GLN A 197 -5.58 -12.26 -6.23
C GLN A 197 -6.49 -11.11 -5.73
N PRO A 198 -7.81 -11.31 -5.79
CA PRO A 198 -8.74 -10.39 -5.14
C PRO A 198 -8.55 -10.38 -3.59
N GLY A 199 -8.33 -9.22 -2.96
CA GLY A 199 -8.24 -9.06 -1.49
C GLY A 199 -9.51 -8.51 -0.80
N ALA A 200 -9.58 -8.51 0.53
CA ALA A 200 -10.63 -7.79 1.28
C ALA A 200 -10.13 -6.37 1.65
N PRO A 201 -10.96 -5.32 1.45
CA PRO A 201 -10.56 -3.96 1.80
C PRO A 201 -10.40 -3.81 3.31
N VAL A 202 -9.29 -3.24 3.75
CA VAL A 202 -9.01 -2.96 5.16
C VAL A 202 -8.51 -1.53 5.25
N VAL A 203 -9.34 -0.64 5.81
CA VAL A 203 -8.91 0.72 6.15
C VAL A 203 -7.79 0.62 7.19
N PRO A 204 -6.62 1.23 6.97
CA PRO A 204 -5.50 1.14 7.90
C PRO A 204 -5.85 1.72 9.27
N ARG A 205 -5.25 1.19 10.33
CA ARG A 205 -5.37 1.69 11.71
C ARG A 205 -4.84 3.12 11.82
N SER A 206 -3.72 3.40 11.14
CA SER A 206 -3.10 4.73 11.10
C SER A 206 -3.53 5.56 9.88
N ALA A 207 -4.77 5.38 9.40
CA ALA A 207 -5.27 6.02 8.17
C ALA A 207 -5.06 7.54 8.13
N VAL A 208 -5.28 8.24 9.26
CA VAL A 208 -5.05 9.69 9.36
C VAL A 208 -3.60 10.05 9.01
N MET A 209 -2.64 9.46 9.73
CA MET A 209 -1.24 9.82 9.59
C MET A 209 -0.61 9.26 8.31
N LEU A 210 -1.03 8.08 7.83
CA LEU A 210 -0.63 7.58 6.50
C LEU A 210 -1.05 8.55 5.39
N SER A 211 -2.32 8.97 5.38
CA SER A 211 -2.81 9.92 4.39
C SER A 211 -2.14 11.28 4.52
N ARG A 212 -1.93 11.77 5.76
CA ARG A 212 -1.24 13.03 6.01
C ARG A 212 0.21 13.01 5.51
N TRP A 213 0.95 11.95 5.81
CA TRP A 213 2.32 11.76 5.31
C TRP A 213 2.36 11.66 3.80
N ALA A 214 1.46 10.89 3.17
CA ALA A 214 1.40 10.80 1.71
C ALA A 214 1.20 12.18 1.05
N ILE A 215 0.33 13.03 1.63
CA ILE A 215 0.08 14.41 1.17
C ILE A 215 1.35 15.27 1.29
N GLU A 216 2.00 15.28 2.45
CA GLU A 216 3.21 16.09 2.67
C GLU A 216 4.40 15.61 1.82
N LEU A 217 4.61 14.29 1.77
CA LEU A 217 5.67 13.67 0.97
C LEU A 217 5.48 13.96 -0.53
N ALA A 218 4.25 13.92 -1.04
CA ALA A 218 3.99 14.23 -2.45
C ALA A 218 4.35 15.67 -2.82
N LYS A 219 4.10 16.62 -1.91
CA LYS A 219 4.45 18.05 -2.08
C LYS A 219 5.95 18.32 -2.04
N MET A 220 6.77 17.38 -1.55
CA MET A 220 8.23 17.49 -1.61
C MET A 220 8.79 17.22 -3.01
N THR A 221 7.95 16.80 -3.97
CA THR A 221 8.38 16.38 -5.31
C THR A 221 8.05 17.44 -6.37
N ASP A 222 8.84 17.48 -7.44
CA ASP A 222 8.57 18.28 -8.65
C ASP A 222 7.65 17.56 -9.65
N ALA A 223 6.96 16.50 -9.21
CA ALA A 223 6.22 15.60 -10.07
C ALA A 223 4.71 15.85 -9.95
N PRO A 224 3.96 15.99 -11.05
CA PRO A 224 2.50 16.06 -10.99
C PRO A 224 1.88 14.77 -10.44
N PHE A 225 2.59 13.65 -10.58
CA PHE A 225 2.22 12.37 -9.99
C PHE A 225 3.41 11.72 -9.27
N VAL A 226 3.15 11.20 -8.07
CA VAL A 226 4.05 10.29 -7.39
C VAL A 226 3.24 9.27 -6.61
N ARG A 227 3.69 8.01 -6.61
CA ARG A 227 3.17 7.00 -5.70
C ARG A 227 4.02 7.01 -4.43
N VAL A 228 3.37 7.15 -3.29
CA VAL A 228 4.01 7.09 -1.97
C VAL A 228 3.63 5.76 -1.32
N ASP A 229 4.62 4.90 -1.11
CA ASP A 229 4.43 3.59 -0.53
C ASP A 229 4.62 3.69 0.98
N LEU A 230 3.60 3.32 1.75
CA LEU A 230 3.60 3.37 3.21
C LEU A 230 3.15 2.02 3.79
N TYR A 231 3.59 1.74 5.00
CA TYR A 231 3.18 0.57 5.79
C TYR A 231 2.42 1.01 7.04
N ASP A 232 1.38 0.27 7.40
CA ASP A 232 0.67 0.47 8.66
C ASP A 232 1.12 -0.60 9.66
N THR A 233 1.99 -0.19 10.59
CA THR A 233 2.60 -1.09 11.57
C THR A 233 1.86 -1.08 12.90
N GLU A 234 2.27 -1.97 13.80
CA GLU A 234 1.76 -1.98 15.17
C GLU A 234 2.05 -0.65 15.90
N GLU A 235 3.19 -0.03 15.60
CA GLU A 235 3.68 1.21 16.20
C GLU A 235 3.11 2.45 15.49
N GLY A 236 2.87 2.38 14.19
CA GLY A 236 2.31 3.47 13.42
C GLY A 236 2.64 3.41 11.93
N PRO A 237 2.52 4.54 11.22
CA PRO A 237 2.90 4.59 9.82
C PRO A 237 4.42 4.49 9.65
N TYR A 238 4.85 3.81 8.59
CA TYR A 238 6.25 3.74 8.16
C TYR A 238 6.35 4.06 6.68
N PHE A 239 7.37 4.83 6.30
CA PHE A 239 7.67 5.13 4.92
C PHE A 239 8.39 3.95 4.24
N GLY A 240 7.95 3.63 3.02
CA GLY A 240 8.53 2.59 2.18
C GLY A 240 9.38 3.17 1.05
N GLU A 241 8.76 3.82 0.07
CA GLU A 241 9.45 4.40 -1.08
C GLU A 241 8.62 5.47 -1.81
N PHE A 242 9.32 6.35 -2.53
CA PHE A 242 8.73 7.09 -3.64
C PHE A 242 8.79 6.24 -4.92
N THR A 243 7.72 6.27 -5.71
CA THR A 243 7.69 5.67 -7.04
C THR A 243 7.04 6.62 -8.04
N PHE A 244 7.84 7.22 -8.93
CA PHE A 244 7.36 8.08 -10.02
C PHE A 244 6.90 7.28 -11.25
N SER A 245 7.39 6.05 -11.40
CA SER A 245 7.07 5.17 -12.52
C SER A 245 6.47 3.85 -12.02
N SER A 246 5.14 3.76 -11.98
CA SER A 246 4.51 2.53 -11.52
C SER A 246 4.52 1.46 -12.62
N GLY A 247 5.24 0.36 -12.35
CA GLY A 247 5.37 -0.75 -13.30
C GLY A 247 4.06 -1.49 -13.59
N ALA A 248 3.05 -1.37 -12.72
CA ALA A 248 1.76 -2.02 -12.89
C ALA A 248 0.98 -1.43 -14.09
N GLU A 249 0.95 -0.10 -14.17
CA GLU A 249 0.35 0.68 -15.26
C GLU A 249 1.13 0.47 -16.54
N PHE A 250 2.46 0.65 -16.48
CA PHE A 250 3.33 0.51 -17.65
C PHE A 250 3.24 -0.89 -18.29
N LYS A 251 3.25 -1.96 -17.48
CA LYS A 251 3.14 -3.35 -17.96
C LYS A 251 1.69 -3.81 -18.15
N ARG A 252 0.71 -2.93 -17.94
CA ARG A 252 -0.73 -3.22 -18.03
C ARG A 252 -1.13 -4.45 -17.19
N THR A 253 -0.54 -4.61 -15.99
CA THR A 253 -0.98 -5.62 -15.01
C THR A 253 -2.32 -5.22 -14.39
N VAL A 254 -2.61 -3.92 -14.41
CA VAL A 254 -3.88 -3.30 -14.03
C VAL A 254 -4.41 -2.46 -15.19
N THR A 255 -5.72 -2.47 -15.39
CA THR A 255 -6.43 -1.52 -16.23
C THR A 255 -7.52 -0.85 -15.43
N TYR A 256 -7.78 0.42 -15.73
CA TYR A 256 -8.79 1.25 -15.07
C TYR A 256 -9.96 1.50 -16.03
N SER A 257 -11.13 1.83 -15.48
CA SER A 257 -12.27 2.30 -16.29
C SER A 257 -11.96 3.68 -16.88
N ASP A 258 -12.65 4.05 -17.96
CA ASP A 258 -12.51 5.38 -18.55
C ASP A 258 -12.88 6.49 -17.55
N GLU A 259 -13.87 6.26 -16.67
CA GLU A 259 -14.26 7.19 -15.61
C GLU A 259 -13.13 7.40 -14.58
N LEU A 260 -12.48 6.32 -14.15
CA LEU A 260 -11.37 6.41 -13.19
C LEU A 260 -10.12 7.04 -13.83
N LEU A 261 -9.86 6.76 -15.11
CA LEU A 261 -8.79 7.44 -15.85
C LEU A 261 -9.07 8.92 -16.02
N ALA A 262 -10.29 9.32 -16.37
CA ALA A 262 -10.67 10.72 -16.46
C ALA A 262 -10.52 11.45 -15.12
N HIS A 263 -10.83 10.78 -14.00
CA HIS A 263 -10.58 11.31 -12.67
C HIS A 263 -9.07 11.52 -12.39
N PHE A 264 -8.22 10.54 -12.71
CA PHE A 264 -6.77 10.69 -12.56
C PHE A 264 -6.22 11.80 -13.47
N ASP A 265 -6.71 11.91 -14.70
CA ASP A 265 -6.28 12.96 -15.63
C ASP A 265 -6.67 14.35 -15.14
N ALA A 266 -7.85 14.52 -14.56
CA ALA A 266 -8.27 15.78 -13.95
C ALA A 266 -7.35 16.17 -12.77
N LEU A 267 -7.10 15.24 -11.83
CA LEU A 267 -6.18 15.47 -10.73
C LEU A 267 -4.75 15.76 -11.21
N PHE A 268 -4.32 15.11 -12.28
CA PHE A 268 -3.01 15.32 -12.89
C PHE A 268 -2.86 16.72 -13.46
N VAL A 269 -3.85 17.19 -14.23
CA VAL A 269 -3.85 18.56 -14.79
C VAL A 269 -3.82 19.59 -13.67
N ASP A 270 -4.62 19.40 -12.62
CA ASP A 270 -4.60 20.26 -11.45
C ASP A 270 -3.24 20.24 -10.73
N ALA A 271 -2.59 19.08 -10.62
CA ALA A 271 -1.25 18.98 -10.06
C ALA A 271 -0.20 19.72 -10.88
N GLU A 272 -0.28 19.67 -12.21
CA GLU A 272 0.61 20.45 -13.09
C GLU A 272 0.41 21.96 -12.94
N ARG A 273 -0.86 22.39 -12.82
CA ARG A 273 -1.21 23.80 -12.57
C ARG A 273 -0.65 24.27 -11.23
N ALA A 274 -0.84 23.48 -10.17
CA ALA A 274 -0.30 23.76 -8.85
C ALA A 274 1.23 23.89 -8.85
N LEU A 275 1.94 23.01 -9.56
CA LEU A 275 3.41 23.09 -9.71
C LEU A 275 3.89 24.35 -10.44
N ARG A 276 3.06 24.93 -11.31
CA ARG A 276 3.32 26.23 -11.95
C ARG A 276 2.92 27.42 -11.09
N GLY A 277 2.44 27.19 -9.87
CA GLY A 277 1.93 28.23 -8.97
C GLY A 277 0.58 28.80 -9.38
N GLU A 278 -0.17 28.11 -10.26
CA GLU A 278 -1.52 28.52 -10.63
C GLU A 278 -2.52 28.15 -9.51
N PRO A 279 -3.56 28.98 -9.29
CA PRO A 279 -4.61 28.66 -8.34
C PRO A 279 -5.42 27.44 -8.80
N VAL A 280 -5.59 26.48 -7.89
CA VAL A 280 -6.37 25.26 -8.08
C VAL A 280 -7.35 25.17 -6.91
N GLU A 281 -8.65 25.08 -7.20
CA GLU A 281 -9.68 24.83 -6.20
C GLU A 281 -9.62 23.35 -5.78
N PRO A 282 -9.29 23.03 -4.52
CA PRO A 282 -9.18 21.65 -4.11
C PRO A 282 -10.58 21.01 -4.01
N PRO A 283 -10.74 19.73 -4.40
CA PRO A 283 -12.01 19.04 -4.25
C PRO A 283 -12.37 18.89 -2.77
N SER A 284 -13.67 18.83 -2.45
CA SER A 284 -14.11 18.47 -1.10
C SER A 284 -13.88 16.97 -0.85
N SER A 285 -12.69 16.63 -0.35
CA SER A 285 -12.21 15.25 -0.20
C SER A 285 -11.57 15.04 1.18
N TRP A 286 -11.29 13.78 1.49
CA TRP A 286 -10.44 13.40 2.63
C TRP A 286 -9.09 14.14 2.62
N SER A 287 -8.47 14.30 1.45
CA SER A 287 -7.18 14.99 1.34
C SER A 287 -7.30 16.47 1.71
N THR A 288 -8.38 17.13 1.30
CA THR A 288 -8.62 18.55 1.58
C THR A 288 -8.95 18.77 3.05
N LEU A 289 -9.73 17.87 3.66
CA LEU A 289 -9.96 17.87 5.11
C LEU A 289 -8.64 17.76 5.88
N LEU A 290 -7.79 16.77 5.57
CA LEU A 290 -6.51 16.61 6.27
C LEU A 290 -5.53 17.77 6.08
N GLN A 291 -5.68 18.54 4.99
CA GLN A 291 -4.85 19.72 4.76
C GLN A 291 -5.33 20.94 5.54
N SER A 292 -6.64 21.07 5.76
CA SER A 292 -7.22 22.17 6.53
C SER A 292 -7.27 21.91 8.03
N THR A 293 -7.24 20.65 8.47
CA THR A 293 -7.15 20.30 9.90
C THR A 293 -5.75 20.57 10.46
N PRO A 294 -5.63 21.23 11.64
CA PRO A 294 -4.34 21.48 12.27
C PRO A 294 -3.53 20.19 12.49
N ALA A 295 -2.22 20.25 12.24
CA ALA A 295 -1.33 19.09 12.39
C ALA A 295 -1.37 18.50 13.81
N SER A 296 -1.42 19.34 14.85
CA SER A 296 -1.55 18.90 16.23
C SER A 296 -2.83 18.08 16.47
N THR A 297 -3.95 18.48 15.87
CA THR A 297 -5.23 17.75 15.97
C THR A 297 -5.13 16.38 15.29
N LEU A 298 -4.44 16.28 14.16
CA LEU A 298 -4.24 15.02 13.44
C LEU A 298 -3.31 14.08 14.19
N ALA A 299 -2.18 14.58 14.69
CA ALA A 299 -1.21 13.81 15.48
C ALA A 299 -1.81 13.25 16.78
N THR A 300 -2.68 14.03 17.44
CA THR A 300 -3.35 13.57 18.66
C THR A 300 -4.65 12.81 18.38
N HIS A 301 -5.04 12.61 17.12
CA HIS A 301 -6.28 11.91 16.81
C HIS A 301 -6.20 10.47 17.33
N PRO A 302 -7.12 10.05 18.23
CA PRO A 302 -7.09 8.72 18.82
C PRO A 302 -7.22 7.64 17.73
N ARG A 303 -6.60 6.49 17.97
CA ARG A 303 -6.69 5.32 17.08
C ARG A 303 -7.45 4.19 17.76
N ILE A 304 -8.11 3.33 16.98
CA ILE A 304 -8.61 2.05 17.50
C ILE A 304 -7.43 1.33 18.16
N SER A 305 -7.61 0.79 19.37
CA SER A 305 -6.52 0.09 20.07
C SER A 305 -6.01 -1.08 19.23
N LEU A 306 -4.71 -1.37 19.30
CA LEU A 306 -4.08 -2.40 18.46
C LEU A 306 -4.81 -3.75 18.60
N ALA A 307 -5.08 -4.19 19.82
CA ALA A 307 -5.78 -5.45 20.08
C ALA A 307 -7.21 -5.48 19.49
N GLN A 308 -7.97 -4.39 19.63
CA GLN A 308 -9.31 -4.31 19.02
C GLN A 308 -9.23 -4.29 17.50
N TYR A 309 -8.29 -3.51 16.93
CA TYR A 309 -8.09 -3.41 15.49
C TYR A 309 -7.69 -4.76 14.89
N GLN A 310 -6.70 -5.45 15.46
CA GLN A 310 -6.29 -6.79 15.03
C GLN A 310 -7.44 -7.78 15.09
N ARG A 311 -8.22 -7.78 16.17
CA ARG A 311 -9.40 -8.65 16.31
C ARG A 311 -10.45 -8.39 15.24
N PHE A 312 -10.82 -7.13 15.00
CA PHE A 312 -11.88 -6.77 14.07
C PHE A 312 -11.44 -6.86 12.61
N SER A 313 -10.20 -6.45 12.29
CA SER A 313 -9.62 -6.61 10.96
C SER A 313 -9.43 -8.09 10.61
N ASN A 314 -8.97 -8.94 11.53
CA ASN A 314 -8.91 -10.39 11.31
C ASN A 314 -10.29 -10.99 11.06
N TYR A 315 -11.28 -10.63 11.88
CA TYR A 315 -12.66 -11.05 11.63
C TYR A 315 -13.16 -10.54 10.27
N HIS A 316 -12.83 -9.30 9.89
CA HIS A 316 -13.22 -8.75 8.60
C HIS A 316 -12.62 -9.55 7.44
N TYR A 317 -11.32 -9.80 7.52
CA TYR A 317 -10.51 -10.43 6.50
C TYR A 317 -10.87 -11.91 6.30
N THR A 318 -11.24 -12.62 7.38
CA THR A 318 -11.49 -14.07 7.35
C THR A 318 -12.98 -14.45 7.39
N ARG A 319 -13.82 -13.66 8.06
CA ARG A 319 -15.25 -13.99 8.32
C ARG A 319 -16.23 -13.00 7.71
N GLY A 320 -15.75 -11.92 7.09
CA GLY A 320 -16.51 -11.05 6.21
C GLY A 320 -17.01 -9.75 6.86
N SER A 321 -18.14 -9.25 6.36
CA SER A 321 -18.58 -7.85 6.53
C SER A 321 -18.74 -7.35 7.96
N LEU A 322 -19.15 -8.22 8.90
CA LEU A 322 -19.38 -7.83 10.29
C LEU A 322 -18.10 -7.28 10.95
N GLY A 323 -16.91 -7.72 10.52
CA GLY A 323 -15.66 -7.13 11.00
C GLY A 323 -15.51 -5.66 10.58
N GLY A 324 -15.93 -5.31 9.36
CA GLY A 324 -15.90 -3.92 8.86
C GLY A 324 -16.87 -3.02 9.62
N PHE A 325 -18.08 -3.51 9.91
CA PHE A 325 -19.04 -2.77 10.74
C PHE A 325 -18.58 -2.64 12.19
N ARG A 326 -17.86 -3.63 12.74
CA ARG A 326 -17.25 -3.52 14.08
C ARG A 326 -16.11 -2.50 14.10
N MET A 327 -15.29 -2.44 13.05
CA MET A 327 -14.28 -1.38 12.92
C MET A 327 -14.93 0.00 12.82
N ALA A 328 -16.02 0.15 12.05
CA ALA A 328 -16.76 1.40 11.97
C ALA A 328 -17.31 1.84 13.35
N LYS A 329 -17.91 0.92 14.10
CA LYS A 329 -18.39 1.21 15.46
C LYS A 329 -17.23 1.60 16.38
N ALA A 330 -16.12 0.88 16.32
CA ALA A 330 -14.94 1.19 17.13
C ALA A 330 -14.32 2.55 16.77
N GLN A 331 -14.43 2.97 15.50
CA GLN A 331 -14.07 4.31 15.05
C GLN A 331 -15.02 5.35 15.62
N GLU A 332 -16.34 5.14 15.57
CA GLU A 332 -17.35 6.04 16.18
C GLU A 332 -17.06 6.31 17.67
N GLU A 333 -16.71 5.25 18.43
CA GLU A 333 -16.37 5.31 19.86
C GLU A 333 -15.12 6.18 20.15
N LEU A 334 -14.32 6.55 19.15
CA LEU A 334 -13.17 7.45 19.34
C LEU A 334 -13.56 8.90 19.58
N LEU A 335 -14.81 9.30 19.29
CA LEU A 335 -15.33 10.63 19.64
C LEU A 335 -15.33 10.85 21.16
N GLU A 336 -15.64 9.80 21.91
CA GLU A 336 -15.61 9.82 23.38
C GLU A 336 -14.17 9.99 23.93
N LYS A 337 -13.17 9.80 23.07
CA LYS A 337 -11.74 9.94 23.38
C LYS A 337 -11.13 11.21 22.79
N GLY A 338 -11.96 12.19 22.42
CA GLY A 338 -11.50 13.48 21.89
C GLY A 338 -11.12 13.46 20.41
N GLY A 339 -11.58 12.46 19.64
CA GLY A 339 -11.39 12.45 18.19
C GLY A 339 -12.12 13.59 17.50
N ASP A 340 -11.48 14.17 16.48
CA ASP A 340 -12.11 15.17 15.61
C ASP A 340 -13.34 14.58 14.90
N ALA A 341 -14.47 15.28 15.00
CA ALA A 341 -15.77 14.77 14.55
C ALA A 341 -15.83 14.50 13.04
N THR A 342 -15.26 15.40 12.23
CA THR A 342 -15.29 15.30 10.78
C THR A 342 -14.36 14.20 10.29
N VAL A 343 -13.14 14.16 10.83
CA VAL A 343 -12.15 13.10 10.56
C VAL A 343 -12.74 11.73 10.90
N ASN A 344 -13.38 11.62 12.07
CA ASN A 344 -13.97 10.38 12.53
C ASN A 344 -15.15 9.90 11.66
N ALA A 345 -15.96 10.84 11.17
CA ALA A 345 -17.06 10.54 10.26
C ALA A 345 -16.57 9.95 8.92
N TYR A 346 -15.50 10.51 8.34
CA TYR A 346 -14.88 9.99 7.12
C TYR A 346 -14.39 8.55 7.30
N LEU A 347 -13.60 8.29 8.35
CA LEU A 347 -13.07 6.94 8.60
C LEU A 347 -14.16 5.92 8.96
N THR A 348 -15.19 6.35 9.69
CA THR A 348 -16.36 5.53 9.97
C THR A 348 -17.04 5.08 8.67
N ASP A 349 -17.29 6.00 7.73
CA ASP A 349 -17.90 5.62 6.45
C ASP A 349 -16.97 4.73 5.60
N ALA A 350 -15.66 5.00 5.59
CA ALA A 350 -14.69 4.13 4.92
C ALA A 350 -14.74 2.68 5.46
N HIS A 351 -14.77 2.49 6.78
CA HIS A 351 -14.93 1.18 7.41
C HIS A 351 -16.27 0.51 7.05
N ARG A 352 -17.38 1.27 7.03
CA ARG A 352 -18.69 0.75 6.61
C ARG A 352 -18.66 0.33 5.14
N ALA A 353 -18.03 1.11 4.27
CA ALA A 353 -17.89 0.81 2.85
C ALA A 353 -17.06 -0.47 2.63
N ALA A 354 -15.94 -0.63 3.35
CA ALA A 354 -15.16 -1.86 3.39
C ALA A 354 -16.00 -3.07 3.86
N GLY A 355 -16.75 -2.90 4.95
CA GLY A 355 -17.73 -3.87 5.46
C GLY A 355 -18.72 -4.33 4.40
N ARG A 356 -19.39 -3.37 3.73
CA ARG A 356 -20.36 -3.63 2.65
C ARG A 356 -19.71 -4.40 1.50
N ARG A 357 -18.47 -4.06 1.10
CA ARG A 357 -17.81 -4.72 -0.03
C ARG A 357 -17.48 -6.19 0.26
N SER A 358 -17.15 -6.52 1.51
CA SER A 358 -16.86 -7.90 1.91
C SER A 358 -18.09 -8.81 1.95
N LEU A 359 -19.32 -8.27 1.88
CA LEU A 359 -20.56 -9.07 1.69
C LEU A 359 -20.64 -9.75 0.32
N VAL A 360 -20.03 -9.15 -0.71
CA VAL A 360 -20.19 -9.55 -2.11
C VAL A 360 -19.40 -10.83 -2.45
N ARG A 361 -18.57 -11.32 -1.52
CA ARG A 361 -17.67 -12.47 -1.73
C ARG A 361 -18.06 -13.78 -1.06
N ARG A 362 -19.27 -13.91 -0.49
CA ARG A 362 -19.72 -15.26 -0.11
C ARG A 362 -19.78 -16.10 -1.38
N PRO A 363 -19.04 -17.22 -1.50
CA PRO A 363 -19.32 -18.17 -2.55
C PRO A 363 -20.80 -18.51 -2.41
N GLN A 364 -21.57 -18.38 -3.49
CA GLN A 364 -22.93 -18.91 -3.48
C GLN A 364 -22.80 -20.36 -3.05
N SER A 365 -23.52 -20.77 -2.00
CA SER A 365 -23.52 -22.15 -1.56
C SER A 365 -23.67 -23.05 -2.79
N PRO A 366 -22.88 -24.13 -2.92
CA PRO A 366 -22.99 -25.05 -4.04
C PRO A 366 -24.47 -25.35 -4.33
N PRO A 367 -24.91 -25.44 -5.60
CA PRO A 367 -26.32 -25.69 -5.94
C PRO A 367 -26.94 -26.87 -5.17
N VAL A 368 -26.09 -27.84 -4.80
CA VAL A 368 -26.40 -29.00 -3.96
C VAL A 368 -26.89 -28.60 -2.56
N LEU A 369 -26.21 -27.66 -1.89
CA LEU A 369 -26.59 -27.17 -0.56
C LEU A 369 -27.88 -26.34 -0.59
N ARG A 370 -28.17 -25.62 -1.69
CA ARG A 370 -29.46 -24.94 -1.90
C ARG A 370 -30.62 -25.93 -2.07
N LYS A 371 -30.39 -27.09 -2.71
CA LYS A 371 -31.40 -28.16 -2.81
C LYS A 371 -31.68 -28.81 -1.45
N VAL A 372 -30.66 -29.07 -0.64
CA VAL A 372 -30.80 -29.66 0.69
C VAL A 372 -31.54 -28.71 1.65
N THR A 373 -31.17 -27.42 1.68
CA THR A 373 -31.86 -26.43 2.53
C THR A 373 -33.31 -26.16 2.09
N ARG A 374 -33.63 -26.22 0.80
CA ARG A 374 -35.03 -26.19 0.33
C ARG A 374 -35.81 -27.45 0.70
N LYS A 375 -35.19 -28.64 0.66
CA LYS A 375 -35.83 -29.90 1.03
C LYS A 375 -36.17 -29.92 2.53
N ILE A 376 -35.22 -29.54 3.40
CA ILE A 376 -35.42 -29.45 4.86
C ILE A 376 -36.50 -28.43 5.24
N LYS A 377 -36.52 -27.25 4.60
CA LYS A 377 -37.58 -26.25 4.83
C LYS A 377 -38.97 -26.71 4.41
N ARG A 378 -39.07 -27.66 3.47
CA ARG A 378 -40.35 -28.22 3.00
C ARG A 378 -40.83 -29.36 3.91
N THR A 379 -39.92 -30.10 4.53
CA THR A 379 -40.24 -31.14 5.53
C THR A 379 -40.63 -30.56 6.89
N LEU A 380 -40.16 -29.36 7.24
CA LEU A 380 -40.50 -28.68 8.50
C LEU A 380 -41.75 -27.79 8.43
N ARG A 381 -42.42 -27.72 7.27
CA ARG A 381 -43.66 -26.95 7.04
C ARG A 381 -44.82 -27.84 6.58
N GLY A 382 -44.66 -29.15 6.62
CA GLY A 382 -45.68 -30.15 6.29
C GLY A 382 -46.18 -30.82 7.56
#